data_AF-A0A0N5B3B9-F1
#
_entry.id   AF-A0A0N5B3B9-F1
#
_cell.length_a   1.000
_cell.length_b   1.000
_cell.length_c   1.000
_cell.angle_alpha   90.00
_cell.angle_beta   90.00
_cell.angle_gamma   90.00
#
_symmetry.space_group_name_H-M   'P 1'
#
loop_
_entity.id
_entity.type
_entity.pdbx_description
1 polymer ?
#
loop_
_entity_poly.entity_id
_entity_poly.type
_entity_poly.pdbx_seq_one_letter_code
_entity_poly.pdbx_strand_id
1 'polypeptide(L)'
;MYSRLNYKQCNASNSLQECSENFSDNEHKNKDIVNNLQVIDKNVVNLTEKQCKIIQETFKVYEKNGVDNTLKVFIRMFIENPEYKYIWPQFRQIPDSSFILSSSLRQHAIVYLGGLKSMIENVYDKEKIEILVKKIAYAHIKWEIKKRHVDNMVPELLFVLKDILPNYNKDIEDAWRSLYTIIGNLLEKSKKDQKNEKLLFHK
;
A
#
# COMPACT_ATOMS: atom_id res chain seq x y z
N MET A 1 -44.68 18.07 16.49
CA MET A 1 -44.07 17.49 15.26
C MET A 1 -42.59 17.21 15.49
N TYR A 2 -42.27 16.25 16.36
CA TYR A 2 -40.90 15.73 16.50
C TYR A 2 -40.97 14.21 16.41
N SER A 3 -40.67 13.69 15.22
CA SER A 3 -40.64 12.27 14.93
C SER A 3 -39.27 11.72 15.31
N ARG A 4 -39.27 10.76 16.23
CA ARG A 4 -38.11 9.99 16.71
C ARG A 4 -37.38 9.33 15.53
N LEU A 5 -36.12 9.71 15.30
CA LEU A 5 -35.20 8.94 14.47
C LEU A 5 -34.61 7.82 15.34
N ASN A 6 -35.10 6.59 15.13
CA ASN A 6 -34.49 5.38 15.65
C ASN A 6 -33.14 5.18 14.95
N TYR A 7 -32.05 5.60 15.59
CA TYR A 7 -30.73 5.12 15.24
C TYR A 7 -30.65 3.63 15.61
N LYS A 8 -30.65 2.77 14.58
CA LYS A 8 -30.19 1.38 14.73
C LYS A 8 -28.71 1.44 15.11
N GLN A 9 -28.40 1.10 16.35
CA GLN A 9 -27.04 0.86 16.80
C GLN A 9 -26.50 -0.37 16.05
N CYS A 10 -25.65 -0.15 15.05
CA CYS A 10 -24.91 -1.24 14.41
C CYS A 10 -23.88 -1.75 15.43
N ASN A 11 -24.18 -2.90 16.04
CA ASN A 11 -23.28 -3.61 16.92
C ASN A 11 -21.97 -3.94 16.18
N ALA A 12 -20.88 -3.30 16.60
CA ALA A 12 -19.54 -3.47 16.04
C ALA A 12 -18.87 -4.82 16.42
N SER A 13 -19.62 -5.74 17.04
CA SER A 13 -19.10 -6.99 17.60
C SER A 13 -19.23 -8.21 16.67
N ASN A 14 -19.94 -8.13 15.54
CA ASN A 14 -20.10 -9.27 14.61
C ASN A 14 -19.31 -9.16 13.29
N SER A 15 -18.60 -8.06 13.04
CA SER A 15 -17.83 -7.89 11.77
C SER A 15 -16.38 -8.38 11.83
N LEU A 16 -15.90 -8.77 13.02
CA LEU A 16 -14.53 -9.26 13.23
C LEU A 16 -14.41 -10.79 13.15
N GLN A 17 -15.52 -11.52 13.00
CA GLN A 17 -15.52 -12.99 12.98
C GLN A 17 -15.93 -13.60 11.63
N GLU A 18 -16.52 -12.82 10.71
CA GLU A 18 -16.87 -13.30 9.36
C GLU A 18 -15.74 -13.14 8.32
N CYS A 19 -14.63 -12.48 8.66
CA CYS A 19 -13.47 -12.35 7.75
C CYS A 19 -12.45 -13.51 7.86
N SER A 20 -12.64 -14.45 8.77
CA SER A 20 -11.67 -15.51 9.06
C SER A 20 -11.93 -16.87 8.37
N GLU A 21 -13.05 -17.08 7.68
CA GLU A 21 -13.40 -18.42 7.18
C GLU A 21 -13.22 -18.67 5.68
N ASN A 22 -12.81 -17.66 4.88
CA ASN A 22 -12.56 -17.86 3.45
C ASN A 22 -11.06 -18.05 3.08
N PHE A 23 -10.24 -18.52 4.02
CA PHE A 23 -8.77 -18.57 3.86
C PHE A 23 -8.17 -19.93 3.48
N SER A 24 -8.95 -20.99 3.26
CA SER A 24 -8.36 -22.34 3.10
C SER A 24 -8.15 -22.84 1.66
N ASP A 25 -8.82 -22.30 0.64
CA ASP A 25 -8.85 -22.99 -0.68
C ASP A 25 -7.98 -22.38 -1.79
N ASN A 26 -7.29 -21.26 -1.52
CA ASN A 26 -6.47 -20.56 -2.53
C ASN A 26 -4.95 -20.71 -2.36
N GLU A 27 -4.48 -21.53 -1.42
CA GLU A 27 -3.04 -21.73 -1.19
C GLU A 27 -2.37 -22.61 -2.26
N HIS A 28 -3.07 -23.59 -2.82
CA HIS A 28 -2.48 -24.52 -3.80
C HIS A 28 -2.26 -23.88 -5.18
N LYS A 29 -3.23 -23.11 -5.70
CA LYS A 29 -3.06 -22.40 -6.99
C LYS A 29 -2.04 -21.26 -6.93
N ASN A 30 -1.82 -20.65 -5.76
CA ASN A 30 -0.82 -19.59 -5.61
C ASN A 30 0.61 -20.13 -5.57
N LYS A 31 0.85 -21.34 -5.04
CA LYS A 31 2.20 -21.93 -4.98
C LYS A 31 2.78 -22.16 -6.38
N ASP A 32 1.97 -22.66 -7.32
CA ASP A 32 2.44 -22.98 -8.67
C ASP A 32 2.76 -21.73 -9.51
N ILE A 33 2.05 -20.63 -9.28
CA ILE A 33 2.32 -19.33 -9.93
C ILE A 33 3.55 -18.65 -9.30
N VAL A 34 3.73 -18.77 -7.99
CA VAL A 34 4.85 -18.14 -7.26
C VAL A 34 6.18 -18.83 -7.60
N ASN A 35 6.18 -20.14 -7.85
CA ASN A 35 7.39 -20.90 -8.16
C ASN A 35 7.95 -20.63 -9.57
N ASN A 36 7.12 -20.29 -10.55
CA ASN A 36 7.58 -20.00 -11.93
C ASN A 36 8.15 -18.59 -12.14
N LEU A 37 8.09 -17.71 -11.13
CA LEU A 37 8.64 -16.33 -11.17
C LEU A 37 10.04 -16.22 -10.52
N GLN A 38 10.81 -17.31 -10.48
CA GLN A 38 12.06 -17.42 -9.70
C GLN A 38 13.30 -16.72 -10.30
N VAL A 39 13.13 -15.74 -11.18
CA VAL A 39 14.28 -14.95 -11.68
C VAL A 39 14.05 -13.47 -11.40
N ILE A 40 14.09 -13.12 -10.12
CA ILE A 40 14.27 -11.74 -9.69
C ILE A 40 15.76 -11.45 -9.55
N ASP A 41 16.26 -10.69 -10.51
CA ASP A 41 17.57 -10.06 -10.51
C ASP A 41 17.88 -9.51 -9.10
N LYS A 42 18.94 -10.04 -8.49
CA LYS A 42 19.36 -9.78 -7.09
C LYS A 42 19.62 -8.29 -6.80
N ASN A 43 19.57 -7.44 -7.82
CA ASN A 43 19.81 -6.01 -7.76
C ASN A 43 18.55 -5.15 -7.55
N VAL A 44 17.33 -5.69 -7.67
CA VAL A 44 16.10 -4.88 -7.59
C VAL A 44 15.67 -4.57 -6.14
N VAL A 45 16.13 -5.36 -5.16
CA VAL A 45 15.66 -5.32 -3.76
C VAL A 45 16.84 -5.25 -2.78
N ASN A 46 17.66 -4.20 -2.86
CA ASN A 46 18.76 -4.03 -1.91
C ASN A 46 18.66 -2.70 -1.18
N LEU A 47 17.81 -2.66 -0.15
CA LEU A 47 17.97 -1.69 0.94
C LEU A 47 19.21 -2.09 1.75
N THR A 48 20.04 -1.11 2.08
CA THR A 48 21.15 -1.36 3.02
C THR A 48 20.62 -1.64 4.41
N GLU A 49 21.38 -2.37 5.23
CA GLU A 49 21.01 -2.63 6.64
C GLU A 49 20.75 -1.32 7.41
N LYS A 50 21.57 -0.29 7.16
CA LYS A 50 21.36 1.07 7.70
C LYS A 50 20.00 1.63 7.31
N GLN A 51 19.62 1.55 6.03
CA GLN A 51 18.31 2.04 5.56
C GLN A 51 17.15 1.22 6.15
N CYS A 52 17.27 -0.10 6.22
CA CYS A 52 16.27 -0.97 6.85
C CYS A 52 16.01 -0.56 8.30
N LYS A 53 17.09 -0.35 9.07
CA LYS A 53 17.01 0.09 10.46
C LYS A 53 16.33 1.46 10.58
N ILE A 54 16.73 2.42 9.75
CA ILE A 54 16.11 3.76 9.72
C ILE A 54 14.61 3.66 9.44
N ILE A 55 14.21 2.89 8.43
CA ILE A 55 12.79 2.71 8.06
C ILE A 55 12.02 2.10 9.23
N GLN A 56 12.54 1.04 9.86
CA GLN A 56 11.87 0.40 10.99
C GLN A 56 11.72 1.34 12.20
N GLU A 57 12.77 2.07 12.57
CA GLU A 57 12.76 2.99 13.71
C GLU A 57 11.81 4.16 13.47
N THR A 58 11.86 4.77 12.29
CA THR A 58 10.98 5.89 11.94
C THR A 58 9.53 5.45 11.74
N PHE A 59 9.30 4.23 11.22
CA PHE A 59 7.96 3.68 11.08
C PHE A 59 7.29 3.43 12.42
N LYS A 60 8.02 3.04 13.48
CA LYS A 60 7.45 2.93 14.84
C LYS A 60 6.85 4.25 15.32
N VAL A 61 7.41 5.39 14.92
CA VAL A 61 6.83 6.72 15.23
C VAL A 61 5.61 6.98 14.35
N TYR A 62 5.72 6.69 13.05
CA TYR A 62 4.62 6.81 12.09
C TYR A 62 3.39 6.00 12.50
N GLU A 63 3.58 4.77 12.99
CA GLU A 63 2.51 3.82 13.32
C GLU A 63 1.67 4.26 14.53
N LYS A 64 2.21 5.05 15.46
CA LYS A 64 1.47 5.49 16.67
C LYS A 64 0.13 6.14 16.33
N ASN A 65 0.10 6.95 15.27
CA ASN A 65 -1.11 7.53 14.68
C ASN A 65 -1.25 7.09 13.21
N GLY A 66 -0.94 5.82 12.91
CA GLY A 66 -0.66 5.35 11.55
C GLY A 66 -1.80 5.59 10.56
N VAL A 67 -3.06 5.40 10.98
CA VAL A 67 -4.22 5.64 10.09
C VAL A 67 -4.34 7.12 9.77
N ASP A 68 -4.22 8.00 10.75
CA ASP A 68 -4.35 9.46 10.56
C ASP A 68 -3.17 10.01 9.78
N ASN A 69 -1.95 9.53 10.04
CA ASN A 69 -0.76 9.86 9.25
C ASN A 69 -0.93 9.42 7.78
N THR A 70 -1.47 8.22 7.55
CA THR A 70 -1.72 7.71 6.19
C THR A 70 -2.84 8.49 5.50
N LEU A 71 -3.88 8.90 6.23
CA LEU A 71 -4.90 9.81 5.71
C LEU A 71 -4.28 11.15 5.29
N LYS A 72 -3.39 11.75 6.10
CA LYS A 72 -2.66 12.97 5.72
C LYS A 72 -1.89 12.77 4.41
N VAL A 73 -1.18 11.65 4.24
CA VAL A 73 -0.46 11.32 3.00
C VAL A 73 -1.43 11.27 1.81
N PHE A 74 -2.52 10.52 1.92
CA PHE A 74 -3.48 10.39 0.82
C PHE A 74 -4.20 11.69 0.49
N ILE A 75 -4.64 12.44 1.50
CA ILE A 75 -5.32 13.73 1.28
C ILE A 75 -4.42 14.67 0.49
N ARG A 76 -3.14 14.80 0.89
CA ARG A 76 -2.19 15.62 0.15
C ARG A 76 -1.97 15.09 -1.27
N MET A 77 -1.83 13.78 -1.44
CA MET A 77 -1.66 13.17 -2.76
C MET A 77 -2.84 13.48 -3.70
N PHE A 78 -4.09 13.40 -3.21
CA PHE A 78 -5.28 13.70 -4.01
C PHE A 78 -5.49 15.20 -4.24
N ILE A 79 -4.93 16.08 -3.40
CA ILE A 79 -4.90 17.53 -3.68
C ILE A 79 -3.93 17.83 -4.82
N GLU A 80 -2.73 17.25 -4.78
CA GLU A 80 -1.70 17.45 -5.82
C GLU A 80 -2.00 16.70 -7.12
N ASN A 81 -2.76 15.61 -7.05
CA ASN A 81 -3.12 14.77 -8.20
C ASN A 81 -4.63 14.40 -8.13
N PRO A 82 -5.55 15.36 -8.35
CA PRO A 82 -7.00 15.12 -8.24
C PRO A 82 -7.51 14.00 -9.15
N GLU A 83 -6.86 13.78 -10.29
CA GLU A 83 -7.20 12.73 -11.24
C GLU A 83 -7.07 11.32 -10.65
N TYR A 84 -6.25 11.13 -9.60
CA TYR A 84 -6.05 9.83 -8.97
C TYR A 84 -7.32 9.31 -8.29
N LYS A 85 -8.22 10.21 -7.88
CA LYS A 85 -9.51 9.83 -7.30
C LYS A 85 -10.32 8.96 -8.27
N TYR A 86 -10.17 9.15 -9.57
CA TYR A 86 -10.92 8.40 -10.58
C TYR A 86 -10.35 7.02 -10.89
N ILE A 87 -9.19 6.66 -10.35
CA ILE A 87 -8.62 5.32 -10.53
C ILE A 87 -9.54 4.26 -9.92
N TRP A 88 -10.02 4.52 -8.69
CA TRP A 88 -10.78 3.55 -7.91
C TRP A 88 -12.29 3.81 -7.96
N PRO A 89 -13.12 2.84 -8.40
CA PRO A 89 -14.57 3.01 -8.51
C PRO A 89 -15.26 3.48 -7.23
N GLN A 90 -14.80 3.00 -6.06
CA GLN A 90 -15.36 3.37 -4.76
C GLN A 90 -15.15 4.84 -4.38
N PHE A 91 -14.22 5.55 -5.04
CA PHE A 91 -13.99 6.97 -4.78
C PHE A 91 -14.73 7.88 -5.76
N ARG A 92 -15.02 7.40 -6.98
CA ARG A 92 -15.62 8.20 -8.07
C ARG A 92 -16.95 8.84 -7.70
N GLN A 93 -17.77 8.14 -6.93
CA GLN A 93 -19.13 8.57 -6.58
C GLN A 93 -19.18 9.51 -5.38
N ILE A 94 -18.06 9.68 -4.66
CA ILE A 94 -18.01 10.52 -3.46
C ILE A 94 -17.75 11.96 -3.91
N PRO A 95 -18.57 12.95 -3.53
CA PRO A 95 -18.28 14.36 -3.81
C PRO A 95 -16.93 14.82 -3.23
N ASP A 96 -16.22 15.72 -3.91
CA ASP A 96 -14.92 16.23 -3.44
C ASP A 96 -15.01 16.85 -2.05
N SER A 97 -16.10 17.58 -1.77
CA SER A 97 -16.36 18.23 -0.48
C SER A 97 -16.47 17.26 0.70
N SER A 98 -16.78 15.98 0.47
CA SER A 98 -16.92 14.96 1.50
C SER A 98 -15.88 13.84 1.41
N PHE A 99 -15.04 13.85 0.38
CA PHE A 99 -14.09 12.77 0.10
C PHE A 99 -13.08 12.56 1.23
N ILE A 100 -12.52 13.64 1.76
CA ILE A 100 -11.52 13.59 2.83
C ILE A 100 -12.06 13.00 4.14
N LEU A 101 -13.37 13.04 4.35
CA LEU A 101 -14.06 12.49 5.53
C LEU A 101 -14.70 11.12 5.26
N SER A 102 -14.53 10.58 4.06
CA SER A 102 -15.22 9.36 3.67
C SER A 102 -14.65 8.12 4.38
N SER A 103 -15.55 7.21 4.75
CA SER A 103 -15.17 5.90 5.28
C SER A 103 -14.36 5.09 4.25
N SER A 104 -14.63 5.28 2.96
CA SER A 104 -13.89 4.64 1.86
C SER A 104 -12.42 5.05 1.85
N LEU A 105 -12.09 6.34 2.01
CA LEU A 105 -10.71 6.81 2.07
C LEU A 105 -10.01 6.28 3.33
N ARG A 106 -10.70 6.32 4.49
CA ARG A 106 -10.19 5.76 5.74
C ARG A 106 -9.89 4.26 5.64
N GLN A 107 -10.78 3.50 5.01
CA GLN A 107 -10.56 2.07 4.80
C GLN A 107 -9.35 1.81 3.89
N HIS A 108 -9.16 2.64 2.85
CA HIS A 108 -7.98 2.54 2.00
C HIS A 108 -6.68 2.84 2.76
N ALA A 109 -6.71 3.84 3.66
CA ALA A 109 -5.59 4.14 4.55
C ALA A 109 -5.24 2.96 5.48
N ILE A 110 -6.24 2.26 6.03
CA ILE A 110 -6.02 1.06 6.87
C ILE A 110 -5.35 -0.06 6.07
N VAL A 111 -5.85 -0.36 4.87
CA VAL A 111 -5.29 -1.42 4.01
C VAL A 111 -3.85 -1.09 3.60
N TYR A 112 -3.61 0.17 3.22
CA TYR A 112 -2.27 0.65 2.88
C TYR A 112 -1.30 0.52 4.06
N LEU A 113 -1.69 0.99 5.24
CA LEU A 113 -0.87 0.93 6.44
C LEU A 113 -0.52 -0.53 6.80
N GLY A 114 -1.49 -1.45 6.70
CA GLY A 114 -1.26 -2.87 6.92
C GLY A 114 -0.25 -3.47 5.94
N GLY A 115 -0.36 -3.13 4.65
CA GLY A 115 0.60 -3.56 3.63
C GLY A 115 2.01 -3.00 3.87
N LEU A 116 2.11 -1.71 4.20
CA LEU A 116 3.38 -1.06 4.51
C LEU A 116 4.02 -1.64 5.77
N LYS A 117 3.24 -1.85 6.84
CA LYS A 117 3.69 -2.51 8.06
C LYS A 117 4.27 -3.88 7.79
N SER A 118 3.51 -4.73 7.08
CA SER A 118 3.95 -6.09 6.75
C SER A 118 5.27 -6.09 5.98
N MET A 119 5.46 -5.15 5.05
CA MET A 119 6.73 -4.99 4.33
C MET A 119 7.87 -4.56 5.27
N ILE A 120 7.64 -3.59 6.15
CA ILE A 120 8.69 -3.07 7.03
C ILE A 120 9.10 -4.10 8.11
N GLU A 121 8.15 -4.87 8.63
CA GLU A 121 8.42 -5.94 9.60
C GLU A 121 9.28 -7.06 9.00
N ASN A 122 9.15 -7.30 7.70
CA ASN A 122 9.88 -8.36 6.99
C ASN A 122 11.09 -7.83 6.20
N VAL A 123 11.51 -6.58 6.38
CA VAL A 123 12.48 -5.90 5.50
C VAL A 123 13.85 -6.61 5.35
N TYR A 124 14.24 -7.45 6.32
CA TYR A 124 15.47 -8.27 6.24
C TYR A 124 15.26 -9.64 5.58
N ASP A 125 14.03 -10.12 5.50
CA ASP A 125 13.66 -11.41 4.92
C ASP A 125 13.37 -11.22 3.44
N LYS A 126 14.43 -11.38 2.62
CA LYS A 126 14.38 -11.11 1.17
C LYS A 126 13.29 -11.93 0.46
N GLU A 127 13.11 -13.19 0.85
CA GLU A 127 12.10 -14.07 0.26
C GLU A 127 10.69 -13.60 0.59
N LYS A 128 10.42 -13.26 1.86
CA LYS A 128 9.11 -12.71 2.25
C LYS A 128 8.84 -11.35 1.61
N ILE A 129 9.84 -10.48 1.52
CA ILE A 129 9.68 -9.19 0.85
C ILE A 129 9.32 -9.37 -0.60
N GLU A 130 9.99 -10.28 -1.30
CA GLU A 130 9.67 -10.60 -2.68
C GLU A 130 8.21 -11.04 -2.83
N ILE A 131 7.73 -11.94 -1.96
CA ILE A 131 6.34 -12.41 -1.96
C ILE A 131 5.36 -11.26 -1.66
N LEU A 132 5.64 -10.44 -0.64
CA LEU A 132 4.80 -9.31 -0.24
C LEU A 132 4.72 -8.27 -1.35
N VAL A 133 5.84 -7.93 -1.99
CA VAL A 133 5.85 -6.99 -3.08
C VAL A 133 5.14 -7.55 -4.31
N LYS A 134 5.27 -8.84 -4.64
CA LYS A 134 4.48 -9.47 -5.71
C LYS A 134 2.98 -9.36 -5.45
N LYS A 135 2.53 -9.59 -4.21
CA LYS A 135 1.12 -9.42 -3.81
C LYS A 135 0.64 -7.98 -3.97
N ILE A 136 1.43 -7.02 -3.51
CA ILE A 136 1.16 -5.59 -3.68
C ILE A 136 1.08 -5.26 -5.17
N ALA A 137 2.05 -5.73 -5.96
CA ALA A 137 2.07 -5.51 -7.40
C ALA A 137 0.82 -6.04 -8.07
N TYR A 138 0.43 -7.28 -7.79
CA TYR A 138 -0.80 -7.84 -8.32
C TYR A 138 -2.04 -6.98 -8.03
N ALA A 139 -2.19 -6.51 -6.77
CA ALA A 139 -3.30 -5.65 -6.37
C ALA A 139 -3.29 -4.28 -7.10
N HIS A 140 -2.12 -3.75 -7.40
CA HIS A 140 -1.93 -2.45 -8.04
C HIS A 140 -2.02 -2.51 -9.57
N ILE A 141 -1.64 -3.64 -10.18
CA ILE A 141 -1.74 -3.87 -11.63
C ILE A 141 -3.19 -3.85 -12.09
N LYS A 142 -4.10 -4.45 -11.30
CA LYS A 142 -5.55 -4.44 -11.55
C LYS A 142 -6.10 -3.03 -11.79
N TRP A 143 -5.58 -2.05 -11.08
CA TRP A 143 -6.01 -0.64 -11.16
C TRP A 143 -5.08 0.21 -12.04
N GLU A 144 -4.27 -0.43 -12.87
CA GLU A 144 -3.30 0.19 -13.77
C GLU A 144 -2.30 1.13 -13.08
N ILE A 145 -2.06 0.98 -11.78
CA ILE A 145 -1.12 1.82 -11.03
C ILE A 145 0.29 1.64 -11.57
N LYS A 146 0.83 2.69 -12.18
CA LYS A 146 2.20 2.80 -12.72
C LYS A 146 3.17 3.32 -11.65
N LYS A 147 4.48 3.09 -11.84
CA LYS A 147 5.55 3.61 -10.98
C LYS A 147 5.40 5.11 -10.68
N ARG A 148 5.07 5.92 -11.69
CA ARG A 148 4.82 7.37 -11.49
C ARG A 148 3.82 7.70 -10.38
N HIS A 149 2.80 6.88 -10.16
CA HIS A 149 1.83 7.12 -9.08
C HIS A 149 2.44 6.83 -7.70
N VAL A 150 3.30 5.81 -7.62
CA VAL A 150 4.07 5.52 -6.41
C VAL A 150 5.09 6.61 -6.15
N ASP A 151 5.78 7.08 -7.18
CA ASP A 151 6.72 8.20 -7.09
C ASP A 151 6.03 9.47 -6.57
N ASN A 152 4.79 9.76 -7.01
CA ASN A 152 4.00 10.90 -6.53
C ASN A 152 3.53 10.77 -5.08
N MET A 153 3.51 9.57 -4.48
CA MET A 153 3.24 9.42 -3.04
C MET A 153 4.44 9.83 -2.18
N VAL A 154 5.66 9.76 -2.72
CA VAL A 154 6.88 9.93 -1.94
C VAL A 154 7.00 11.33 -1.33
N PRO A 155 6.79 12.43 -2.06
CA PRO A 155 6.81 13.77 -1.46
C PRO A 155 5.83 13.93 -0.29
N GLU A 156 4.63 13.36 -0.41
CA GLU A 156 3.59 13.48 0.62
C GLU A 156 3.89 12.65 1.86
N LEU A 157 4.44 11.46 1.68
CA LEU A 157 4.96 10.66 2.78
C LEU A 157 6.09 11.38 3.51
N LEU A 158 7.05 11.93 2.78
CA LEU A 158 8.18 12.64 3.36
C LEU A 158 7.74 13.91 4.10
N PHE A 159 6.70 14.60 3.60
CA PHE A 159 6.09 15.73 4.31
C PHE A 159 5.55 15.30 5.67
N VAL A 160 4.77 14.20 5.72
CA VAL A 160 4.22 13.68 6.98
C VAL A 160 5.32 13.18 7.92
N LEU A 161 6.35 12.52 7.39
CA LEU A 161 7.51 12.08 8.19
C LEU A 161 8.25 13.28 8.82
N LYS A 162 8.40 14.39 8.09
CA LYS A 162 9.01 15.62 8.60
C LYS A 162 8.19 16.27 9.71
N ASP A 163 6.86 16.20 9.63
CA ASP A 163 5.93 16.71 10.65
C ASP A 163 6.03 15.92 11.97
N ILE A 164 6.20 14.59 11.90
CA ILE A 164 6.12 13.72 13.08
C ILE A 164 7.47 13.32 13.67
N LEU A 165 8.58 13.46 12.93
CA LEU A 165 9.91 13.05 13.37
C LEU A 165 10.72 14.27 13.83
N PRO A 166 11.10 14.37 15.12
CA PRO A 166 11.89 15.50 15.61
C PRO A 166 13.31 15.53 15.02
N ASN A 167 13.86 14.36 14.66
CA ASN A 167 15.21 14.21 14.12
C ASN A 167 15.21 13.95 12.61
N TYR A 168 14.20 14.46 11.88
CA TYR A 168 14.12 14.29 10.44
C TYR A 168 15.38 14.80 9.75
N ASN A 169 15.99 13.98 8.90
CA ASN A 169 17.25 14.28 8.22
C ASN A 169 17.31 13.61 6.84
N LYS A 170 18.41 13.85 6.12
CA LYS A 170 18.59 13.35 4.75
C LYS A 170 18.67 11.83 4.66
N ASP A 171 19.28 11.18 5.65
CA ASP A 171 19.35 9.71 5.71
C ASP A 171 17.95 9.07 5.80
N ILE A 172 17.03 9.69 6.56
CA ILE A 172 15.63 9.27 6.65
C ILE A 172 14.95 9.43 5.29
N GLU A 173 15.10 10.60 4.66
CA GLU A 173 14.53 10.87 3.35
C GLU A 173 14.98 9.82 2.32
N ASP A 174 16.29 9.57 2.24
CA ASP A 174 16.87 8.68 1.25
C ASP A 174 16.50 7.21 1.50
N ALA A 175 16.37 6.79 2.77
CA ALA A 175 15.90 5.45 3.10
C ALA A 175 14.46 5.21 2.64
N TRP A 176 13.54 6.14 2.93
CA TRP A 176 12.15 6.05 2.50
C TRP A 176 11.99 6.16 0.98
N ARG A 177 12.75 7.04 0.32
CA ARG A 177 12.80 7.10 -1.16
C ARG A 177 13.25 5.78 -1.78
N SER A 178 14.26 5.15 -1.19
CA SER A 178 14.79 3.86 -1.67
C SER A 178 13.73 2.77 -1.56
N LEU A 179 12.99 2.70 -0.46
CA LEU A 179 11.88 1.75 -0.28
C LEU A 179 10.83 1.91 -1.39
N TYR A 180 10.36 3.13 -1.64
CA TYR A 180 9.32 3.39 -2.66
C TYR A 180 9.84 3.21 -4.09
N THR A 181 11.13 3.47 -4.33
CA THR A 181 11.78 3.16 -5.61
C THR A 181 11.74 1.65 -5.88
N ILE A 182 12.06 0.83 -4.89
CA ILE A 182 11.98 -0.63 -4.98
C ILE A 182 10.56 -1.09 -5.29
N ILE A 183 9.57 -0.59 -4.53
CA ILE A 183 8.15 -0.88 -4.76
C ILE A 183 7.77 -0.53 -6.21
N GLY A 184 8.08 0.68 -6.65
CA GLY A 184 7.76 1.17 -7.99
C GLY A 184 8.41 0.35 -9.12
N ASN A 185 9.69 -0.01 -8.97
CA ASN A 185 10.41 -0.85 -9.94
C ASN A 185 9.79 -2.25 -10.03
N LEU A 186 9.39 -2.83 -8.89
CA LEU A 186 8.76 -4.14 -8.85
C LEU A 186 7.36 -4.12 -9.47
N LEU A 187 6.57 -3.04 -9.28
CA LEU A 187 5.31 -2.86 -9.99
C LEU A 187 5.48 -2.93 -11.50
N GLU A 188 6.49 -2.24 -12.05
CA GLU A 188 6.76 -2.24 -13.48
C GLU A 188 7.23 -3.60 -13.99
N LYS A 189 8.08 -4.27 -13.22
CA LYS A 189 8.54 -5.61 -13.55
C LYS A 189 7.37 -6.59 -13.60
N SER A 190 6.56 -6.65 -12.56
CA SER A 190 5.39 -7.55 -12.50
C SER A 190 4.39 -7.29 -13.63
N LYS A 191 4.24 -6.03 -14.11
CA LYS A 191 3.43 -5.73 -15.30
C LYS A 191 4.02 -6.32 -16.58
N LYS A 192 5.33 -6.22 -16.76
CA LYS A 192 6.03 -6.80 -17.93
C LYS A 192 5.89 -8.32 -17.93
N ASP A 193 6.07 -8.95 -16.78
CA ASP A 193 5.97 -10.40 -16.62
C ASP A 193 4.56 -10.90 -16.99
N GLN A 194 3.50 -10.28 -16.46
CA GLN A 194 2.12 -10.62 -16.83
C GLN A 194 1.81 -10.43 -18.32
N LYS A 195 2.39 -9.41 -18.95
CA LYS A 195 2.21 -9.16 -20.38
C LYS A 195 2.88 -10.26 -21.21
N ASN A 196 4.08 -10.67 -20.81
CA ASN A 196 4.85 -11.71 -21.49
C ASN A 196 4.17 -13.08 -21.37
N GLU A 197 3.64 -13.43 -20.20
CA GLU A 197 2.85 -14.67 -20.03
C GLU A 197 1.62 -14.69 -20.95
N LYS A 198 0.85 -13.60 -21.02
CA LYS A 198 -0.32 -13.51 -21.93
C LYS A 198 0.06 -13.66 -23.41
N LEU A 199 1.25 -13.22 -23.82
CA LEU A 199 1.74 -13.42 -25.20
C LEU A 199 2.15 -14.87 -25.48
N LEU A 200 2.59 -15.62 -24.47
CA LEU A 200 3.01 -17.02 -24.63
C LEU A 200 1.81 -17.97 -24.76
N PHE A 201 0.67 -17.66 -24.15
CA PHE A 201 -0.56 -18.48 -24.22
C PHE A 201 -1.51 -18.10 -25.38
N HIS A 202 -1.10 -17.18 -26.26
CA HIS A 202 -1.86 -16.76 -27.46
C HIS A 202 -1.09 -17.01 -28.77
N LYS A 203 -0.11 -17.91 -28.74
CA LYS A 203 0.48 -18.56 -29.91
C LYS A 203 0.04 -20.02 -29.96
#